data_AF-A0A8J6LQW6-F1
#
_entry.id   AF-A0A8J6LQW6-F1
#
_cell.length_a   1.000
_cell.length_b   1.000
_cell.length_c   1.000
_cell.angle_alpha   90.00
_cell.angle_beta   90.00
_cell.angle_gamma   90.00
#
_symmetry.space_group_name_H-M   'P 1'
#
loop_
_entity.id
_entity.type
_entity.pdbx_description
1 polymer ?
#
loop_
_entity_poly.entity_id
_entity_poly.type
_entity_poly.pdbx_seq_one_letter_code
_entity_poly.pdbx_strand_id
1 'polypeptide(L)' 'SAVVRRACHRAGVAPCGAHRLRHTTASELLRSGADLTEVGQVLRHARALTTAIYAKVDGTALAVLARPWPQARS' A
#
# COMPACT_ATOMS: atom_id res chain seq x y z
N SER A 1 -18.46 -5.66 1.23
CA SER A 1 -18.65 -5.84 -0.23
C SER A 1 -18.97 -7.31 -0.51
N ALA A 2 -20.15 -7.62 -1.06
CA ALA A 2 -20.58 -8.99 -1.32
C ALA A 2 -19.72 -9.71 -2.37
N VAL A 3 -19.13 -8.97 -3.32
CA VAL A 3 -18.26 -9.49 -4.38
C VAL A 3 -16.98 -10.10 -3.80
N VAL A 4 -16.26 -9.36 -2.94
CA VAL A 4 -15.02 -9.85 -2.31
C VAL A 4 -15.30 -11.07 -1.44
N ARG A 5 -16.38 -11.04 -0.64
CA ARG A 5 -16.79 -12.18 0.17
C ARG A 5 -17.08 -13.43 -0.67
N ARG A 6 -17.76 -13.28 -1.81
CA ARG A 6 -17.99 -14.38 -2.78
C ARG A 6 -16.68 -14.89 -3.38
N ALA A 7 -15.75 -13.99 -3.71
CA ALA A 7 -14.44 -14.38 -4.22
C ALA A 7 -13.63 -15.17 -3.18
N CYS A 8 -13.64 -14.74 -1.91
CA CYS A 8 -13.00 -15.48 -0.82
C CYS A 8 -13.57 -16.90 -0.67
N HIS A 9 -14.90 -17.03 -0.69
CA HIS A 9 -15.55 -18.33 -0.62
C HIS A 9 -15.13 -19.25 -1.78
N ARG A 10 -15.12 -18.72 -3.01
CA ARG A 10 -14.67 -19.48 -4.20
C ARG A 10 -13.20 -19.89 -4.13
N ALA A 11 -12.35 -19.07 -3.52
CA ALA A 11 -10.93 -19.33 -3.38
C ALA A 11 -10.59 -20.23 -2.17
N GLY A 12 -11.59 -20.65 -1.37
CA GLY A 12 -11.36 -21.46 -0.17
C GLY A 12 -10.60 -20.73 0.95
N VAL A 13 -10.57 -19.40 0.94
CA VAL A 13 -9.88 -18.58 1.94
C VAL A 13 -10.85 -17.94 2.92
N ALA A 14 -10.35 -17.60 4.10
CA ALA A 14 -11.13 -16.88 5.11
C ALA A 14 -11.74 -15.60 4.52
N PRO A 15 -13.03 -15.30 4.77
CA PRO A 15 -13.67 -14.10 4.25
C PRO A 15 -12.91 -12.84 4.62
N CYS A 16 -12.60 -12.02 3.62
CA CYS A 16 -11.97 -10.72 3.83
C CYS A 16 -12.83 -9.58 3.26
N GLY A 17 -12.67 -8.41 3.86
CA GLY A 17 -13.27 -7.18 3.36
C GLY A 17 -12.45 -6.59 2.21
N ALA A 18 -13.10 -5.77 1.38
CA ALA A 18 -12.42 -5.03 0.31
C ALA A 18 -11.28 -4.14 0.83
N HIS A 19 -11.37 -3.65 2.07
CA HIS A 19 -10.31 -2.87 2.69
C HIS A 19 -9.04 -3.71 2.94
N ARG A 20 -9.17 -4.92 3.51
CA ARG A 20 -8.03 -5.84 3.70
C ARG A 20 -7.39 -6.23 2.38
N LEU A 21 -8.21 -6.54 1.37
CA LEU A 21 -7.70 -6.87 0.04
C LEU A 21 -6.87 -5.73 -0.56
N ARG A 22 -7.38 -4.49 -0.52
CA ARG A 22 -6.64 -3.30 -0.99
C ARG A 22 -5.33 -3.11 -0.26
N HIS A 23 -5.34 -3.26 1.07
CA HIS A 23 -4.14 -3.11 1.89
C HIS A 23 -3.09 -4.16 1.54
N THR A 24 -3.48 -5.44 1.46
CA THR A 24 -2.56 -6.51 1.10
C THR A 24 -1.98 -6.28 -0.29
N THR A 25 -2.81 -5.98 -1.29
CA THR A 25 -2.33 -5.71 -2.65
C THR A 25 -1.36 -4.53 -2.71
N ALA A 26 -1.66 -3.41 -2.05
CA ALA A 26 -0.75 -2.26 -2.01
C ALA A 26 0.60 -2.60 -1.36
N SER A 27 0.56 -3.28 -0.21
CA SER A 27 1.78 -3.66 0.51
C SER A 27 2.66 -4.63 -0.29
N GLU A 28 2.06 -5.60 -0.99
CA GLU A 28 2.82 -6.53 -1.84
C GLU A 28 3.45 -5.80 -3.03
N LEU A 29 2.71 -4.93 -3.70
CA LEU A 29 3.22 -4.16 -4.85
C LEU A 29 4.41 -3.27 -4.45
N LEU A 30 4.29 -2.53 -3.35
CA LEU A 30 5.39 -1.71 -2.84
C LEU A 30 6.60 -2.58 -2.47
N ARG A 31 6.38 -3.74 -1.83
CA ARG A 31 7.48 -4.65 -1.49
C ARG A 31 8.17 -5.23 -2.73
N SER A 32 7.44 -5.39 -3.83
CA SER A 32 8.00 -5.78 -5.12
C SER A 32 8.70 -4.64 -5.88
N GLY A 33 8.74 -3.43 -5.31
CA GLY A 33 9.41 -2.26 -5.88
C GLY A 33 8.54 -1.40 -6.80
N ALA A 34 7.23 -1.63 -6.85
CA ALA A 34 6.32 -0.76 -7.60
C ALA A 34 6.22 0.61 -6.93
N ASP A 35 6.02 1.67 -7.73
CA ASP A 35 5.86 3.02 -7.20
C ASP A 35 4.40 3.30 -6.74
N LEU A 36 4.20 4.43 -6.03
CA LEU A 36 2.86 4.83 -5.54
C LEU A 36 1.87 5.13 -6.68
N THR A 37 2.35 5.50 -7.87
CA THR A 37 1.52 5.76 -9.04
C THR A 37 0.97 4.44 -9.59
N GLU A 38 1.82 3.44 -9.77
CA GLU A 38 1.46 2.08 -10.19
C GLU A 38 0.47 1.44 -9.22
N VAL A 39 0.73 1.55 -7.91
CA VAL A 39 -0.21 1.08 -6.86
C VAL A 39 -1.57 1.76 -7.01
N GLY A 40 -1.59 3.08 -7.25
CA GLY A 40 -2.81 3.84 -7.45
C GLY A 40 -3.61 3.38 -8.67
N GLN A 41 -2.92 3.06 -9.77
CA GLN A 41 -3.54 2.55 -10.99
C GLN A 41 -4.15 1.16 -10.78
N VAL A 42 -3.42 0.23 -10.18
CA VAL A 42 -3.91 -1.14 -9.90
C VAL A 42 -5.13 -1.12 -8.97
N LEU A 43 -5.10 -0.27 -7.94
CA LEU A 43 -6.23 -0.09 -7.03
C LEU A 43 -7.36 0.77 -7.60
N ARG A 44 -7.15 1.40 -8.75
CA ARG A 44 -8.05 2.35 -9.41
C ARG A 44 -8.46 3.50 -8.49
N HIS A 45 -7.49 4.08 -7.81
CA HIS A 45 -7.69 5.28 -7.00
C HIS A 45 -7.81 6.51 -7.90
N ALA A 46 -8.87 7.30 -7.70
CA ALA A 46 -9.07 8.53 -8.45
C ALA A 46 -8.15 9.68 -8.00
N ARG A 47 -7.55 9.58 -6.81
CA ARG A 47 -6.72 10.64 -6.22
C ARG A 47 -5.43 10.04 -5.66
N ALA A 48 -4.30 10.65 -5.97
CA ALA A 48 -2.99 10.25 -5.44
C ALA A 48 -2.95 10.29 -3.89
N LEU A 49 -3.67 11.25 -3.28
CA LEU A 49 -3.78 11.37 -1.82
C LEU A 49 -4.32 10.08 -1.16
N THR A 50 -5.22 9.36 -1.84
CA THR A 50 -5.77 8.10 -1.35
C THR A 50 -4.72 6.99 -1.35
N THR A 51 -3.73 7.05 -2.24
CA THR A 51 -2.62 6.08 -2.31
C THR A 51 -1.46 6.46 -1.39
N ALA A 52 -1.28 7.75 -1.08
CA ALA A 52 -0.21 8.25 -0.22
C ALA A 52 -0.16 7.60 1.18
N ILE A 53 -1.29 7.07 1.67
CA ILE A 53 -1.36 6.30 2.93
C ILE A 53 -0.43 5.07 2.94
N TYR A 54 -0.05 4.58 1.76
CA TYR A 54 0.84 3.43 1.60
C TYR A 54 2.33 3.80 1.52
N ALA A 55 2.68 5.09 1.36
CA ALA A 55 4.07 5.53 1.29
C ALA A 55 4.90 5.05 2.48
N LYS A 56 4.30 5.04 3.68
CA LYS A 56 4.93 4.57 4.92
C LYS A 56 5.39 3.10 4.90
N VAL A 57 4.85 2.30 3.99
CA VAL A 57 5.15 0.86 3.90
C VAL A 57 6.49 0.66 3.18
N ASP A 58 6.90 1.61 2.36
CA ASP A 58 8.18 1.59 1.66
C ASP A 58 9.26 2.34 2.47
N GLY A 59 9.68 1.72 3.57
CA GLY A 59 10.74 2.28 4.42
C GLY A 59 12.09 2.41 3.70
N THR A 60 12.36 1.58 2.69
CA THR A 60 13.61 1.59 1.94
C THR A 60 13.68 2.77 0.99
N ALA A 61 12.64 3.04 0.21
CA ALA A 61 12.60 4.25 -0.64
C ALA A 61 12.53 5.52 0.20
N LEU A 62 11.81 5.50 1.33
CA LEU A 62 11.77 6.63 2.26
C LEU A 62 13.12 6.92 2.92
N ALA A 63 13.92 5.89 3.23
CA ALA A 63 15.23 6.07 3.83
C ALA A 63 16.21 6.86 2.93
N VAL A 64 16.09 6.72 1.60
CA VAL A 64 16.90 7.50 0.63
C VAL A 64 16.57 9.00 0.70
N LEU A 65 15.32 9.34 1.04
CA LEU A 65 14.86 10.73 1.15
C LEU A 65 15.12 11.32 2.55
N ALA A 66 15.44 10.48 3.54
CA ALA A 66 15.68 10.94 4.90
C ALA A 66 16.95 11.80 4.95
N ARG A 67 16.84 13.01 5.50
CA ARG A 67 17.99 13.87 5.77
C ARG A 67 18.57 13.56 7.15
N PRO A 68 19.90 13.69 7.34
CA PRO A 68 20.49 13.58 8.66
C PRO A 68 19.83 14.57 9.61
N TRP A 69 19.52 14.10 10.82
CA TRP A 69 18.97 14.95 11.86
C TRP A 69 19.97 16.09 12.15
N PRO A 70 19.52 17.36 12.24
CA PRO A 70 20.41 18.46 12.56
C PRO A 70 21.01 18.22 13.95
N GLN A 71 22.31 17.94 13.99
CA GLN A 71 23.05 17.82 15.23
C GLN A 71 23.07 19.21 15.87
N ALA A 72 22.38 19.37 17.00
CA ALA A 72 22.54 20.56 17.82
C ALA A 72 23.99 20.56 18.33
N ARG A 73 24.80 21.51 17.85
CA ARG A 73 26.15 21.71 18.36
C ARG A 73 26.02 22.18 19.81
N SER A 74 26.44 21.34 20.75
CA SER A 74 26.69 21.69 22.15
C SER A 74 27.81 22.72 22.26
#